data_AF-A0A5N6RA96-F1
#
_entry.id   AF-A0A5N6RA96-F1
#
_cell.length_a   1.000
_cell.length_b   1.000
_cell.length_c   1.000
_cell.angle_alpha   90.00
_cell.angle_beta   90.00
_cell.angle_gamma   90.00
#
_symmetry.space_group_name_H-M   'P 1'
#
loop_
_entity.id
_entity.type
_entity.pdbx_description
1 polymer ?
#
loop_
_entity_poly.entity_id
_entity_poly.type
_entity_poly.pdbx_seq_one_letter_code
_entity_poly.pdbx_strand_id
1 'polypeptide(L)'
;MEVNLPSIFSENSTMRAAGFSIVMQILQNATGVNVSRIMSVLGRSYDEKGGDRVDIDSARKAIEIMHMVAVRDVYPRFFSKVEVVKVLLGIFSKHGVLSGFDESVESMFRRFSNAICFAKANQRDHHVLKYFFRLANFNLMLDSQDTIRNYLPSGNEEILSPGKALCLKGMVGTFIWKLSSQREMQKVWNCVRIVFETQHVEAIHAALAQKLIAVNYVSNEELSILFTAIAPVLENAKDARNGGLCRALCALLTTLLMNKYFVYKIRALLCLNSNYAVNLFSAKYGVLDDNDKLLINLYKKFVITREKLQSILAKCNFDDSPLFAHSVAHAKLAVDSI
;
A
#
# COMPACT_ATOMS: atom_id res chain seq x y z
N MET A 1 -35.16 -15.09 4.45
CA MET A 1 -34.51 -16.05 3.54
C MET A 1 -33.01 -15.96 3.73
N GLU A 2 -32.40 -17.00 4.26
CA GLU A 2 -30.95 -17.11 4.28
C GLU A 2 -30.53 -17.48 2.84
N VAL A 3 -29.96 -16.50 2.14
CA VAL A 3 -29.51 -16.67 0.76
C VAL A 3 -28.43 -17.74 0.80
N ASN A 4 -28.50 -18.71 -0.12
CA ASN A 4 -27.56 -19.83 -0.22
C ASN A 4 -26.19 -19.35 -0.75
N LEU A 5 -25.61 -18.33 -0.11
CA LEU A 5 -24.27 -17.78 -0.35
C LEU A 5 -23.19 -18.88 -0.36
N PRO A 6 -23.28 -19.98 0.41
CA PRO A 6 -22.36 -21.11 0.26
C PRO A 6 -22.30 -21.70 -1.15
N SER A 7 -23.41 -21.68 -1.90
CA SER A 7 -23.44 -22.16 -3.29
C SER A 7 -22.66 -21.27 -4.28
N ILE A 8 -22.47 -19.99 -3.96
CA ILE A 8 -21.64 -19.04 -4.77
C ILE A 8 -20.16 -19.43 -4.71
N PHE A 9 -19.75 -20.13 -3.64
CA PHE A 9 -18.39 -20.67 -3.43
C PHE A 9 -18.23 -22.11 -3.93
N SER A 10 -19.15 -22.63 -4.74
CA SER A 10 -18.99 -23.94 -5.38
C SER A 10 -18.11 -23.85 -6.64
N GLU A 11 -17.36 -24.92 -6.91
CA GLU A 11 -16.34 -25.01 -7.97
C GLU A 11 -16.94 -25.01 -9.41
N ASN A 12 -18.24 -25.32 -9.56
CA ASN A 12 -18.89 -25.43 -10.86
C ASN A 12 -19.38 -24.05 -11.39
N SER A 13 -18.65 -23.48 -12.34
CA SER A 13 -18.67 -22.05 -12.67
C SER A 13 -19.81 -21.52 -13.57
N THR A 14 -21.00 -22.12 -13.59
CA THR A 14 -22.20 -21.49 -14.18
C THR A 14 -22.97 -20.63 -13.18
N MET A 15 -22.69 -20.78 -11.87
CA MET A 15 -23.32 -20.02 -10.78
C MET A 15 -22.78 -18.59 -10.62
N ARG A 16 -21.79 -18.14 -11.41
CA ARG A 16 -21.23 -16.77 -11.30
C ARG A 16 -22.27 -15.73 -11.68
N ALA A 17 -22.78 -15.74 -12.91
CA ALA A 17 -23.77 -14.75 -13.35
C ALA A 17 -25.05 -14.85 -12.52
N ALA A 18 -25.48 -16.06 -12.16
CA ALA A 18 -26.68 -16.28 -11.35
C ALA A 18 -26.50 -15.83 -9.88
N GLY A 19 -25.41 -16.21 -9.21
CA GLY A 19 -25.10 -15.81 -7.83
C GLY A 19 -24.81 -14.32 -7.71
N PHE A 20 -24.07 -13.74 -8.65
CA PHE A 20 -23.89 -12.28 -8.75
C PHE A 20 -25.22 -11.58 -9.05
N SER A 21 -26.04 -12.10 -9.96
CA SER A 21 -27.37 -11.54 -10.25
C SER A 21 -28.29 -11.62 -9.04
N ILE A 22 -28.25 -12.70 -8.26
CA ILE A 22 -29.01 -12.85 -7.01
C ILE A 22 -28.52 -11.85 -5.96
N VAL A 23 -27.20 -11.75 -5.73
CA VAL A 23 -26.64 -10.74 -4.82
C VAL A 23 -27.00 -9.33 -5.29
N MET A 24 -26.92 -9.05 -6.59
CA MET A 24 -27.32 -7.78 -7.18
C MET A 24 -28.81 -7.49 -7.04
N GLN A 25 -29.69 -8.47 -7.27
CA GLN A 25 -31.14 -8.33 -7.09
C GLN A 25 -31.48 -8.08 -5.62
N ILE A 26 -30.81 -8.74 -4.68
CA ILE A 26 -30.99 -8.52 -3.24
C ILE A 26 -30.49 -7.12 -2.84
N LEU A 27 -29.31 -6.71 -3.33
CA LEU A 27 -28.76 -5.37 -3.08
C LEU A 27 -29.57 -4.26 -3.78
N GLN A 28 -30.30 -4.56 -4.85
CA GLN A 28 -31.18 -3.64 -5.56
C GLN A 28 -32.57 -3.53 -4.92
N ASN A 29 -33.10 -4.61 -4.35
CA ASN A 29 -34.47 -4.68 -3.84
C ASN A 29 -34.60 -4.50 -2.32
N ALA A 30 -33.50 -4.54 -1.56
CA ALA A 30 -33.54 -4.36 -0.10
C ALA A 30 -33.40 -2.87 0.29
N THR A 31 -34.38 -2.33 1.00
CA THR A 31 -34.34 -0.99 1.62
C THR A 31 -33.38 -0.88 2.81
N GLY A 32 -32.84 -2.02 3.27
CA GLY A 32 -31.76 -2.11 4.25
C GLY A 32 -31.03 -3.45 4.11
N VAL A 33 -29.77 -3.43 3.74
CA VAL A 33 -28.94 -4.63 3.61
C VAL A 33 -28.31 -4.91 4.96
N ASN A 34 -28.59 -6.08 5.56
CA ASN A 34 -27.89 -6.49 6.79
C ASN A 34 -26.49 -7.01 6.43
N VAL A 35 -25.57 -6.06 6.22
CA VAL A 35 -24.17 -6.33 5.88
C VAL A 35 -23.51 -7.24 6.91
N SER A 36 -23.82 -7.09 8.20
CA SER A 36 -23.27 -7.94 9.26
C SER A 36 -23.60 -9.42 9.04
N ARG A 37 -24.82 -9.74 8.59
CA ARG A 37 -25.23 -11.12 8.29
C ARG A 37 -24.52 -11.66 7.06
N ILE A 38 -24.39 -10.85 6.00
CA ILE A 38 -23.67 -11.26 4.78
C ILE A 38 -22.21 -11.53 5.12
N MET A 39 -21.55 -10.68 5.91
CA MET A 39 -20.14 -10.85 6.28
C MET A 39 -19.92 -12.05 7.20
N SER A 40 -20.83 -12.30 8.14
CA SER A 40 -20.80 -13.50 8.97
C SER A 40 -20.92 -14.78 8.13
N VAL A 41 -21.76 -14.77 7.08
CA VAL A 41 -21.86 -15.91 6.16
C VAL A 41 -20.58 -16.05 5.33
N LEU A 42 -20.01 -14.95 4.80
CA LEU A 42 -18.75 -15.00 4.07
C LEU A 42 -17.59 -15.54 4.92
N GLY A 43 -17.46 -15.06 6.16
CA GLY A 43 -16.46 -15.55 7.10
C GLY A 43 -16.63 -17.03 7.43
N ARG A 44 -17.87 -17.49 7.70
CA ARG A 44 -18.14 -18.91 7.91
C ARG A 44 -17.87 -19.76 6.68
N SER A 45 -18.24 -19.31 5.49
CA SER A 45 -17.93 -20.02 4.24
C SER A 45 -16.42 -20.13 3.99
N TYR A 46 -15.64 -19.10 4.33
CA TYR A 46 -14.18 -19.16 4.31
C TYR A 46 -13.66 -20.24 5.26
N ASP A 47 -14.17 -20.28 6.50
CA ASP A 47 -13.78 -21.28 7.51
C ASP A 47 -14.21 -22.71 7.13
N GLU A 48 -15.42 -22.90 6.60
CA GLU A 48 -15.96 -24.19 6.14
C GLU A 48 -15.18 -24.77 4.95
N LYS A 49 -14.70 -23.90 4.06
CA LYS A 49 -13.75 -24.27 3.00
C LYS A 49 -12.34 -24.53 3.54
N GLY A 50 -12.17 -24.51 4.86
CA GLY A 50 -10.91 -24.80 5.54
C GLY A 50 -9.90 -23.68 5.46
N GLY A 51 -10.28 -22.45 5.06
CA GLY A 51 -9.45 -21.24 4.91
C GLY A 51 -8.26 -21.39 3.94
N ASP A 52 -7.39 -22.32 4.29
CA ASP A 52 -6.20 -22.80 3.60
C ASP A 52 -6.51 -23.58 2.32
N ARG A 53 -7.79 -23.89 2.00
CA ARG A 53 -8.19 -24.58 0.74
C ARG A 53 -8.96 -23.71 -0.24
N VAL A 54 -9.14 -22.41 0.03
CA VAL A 54 -9.76 -21.48 -0.93
C VAL A 54 -8.94 -21.42 -2.22
N ASP A 55 -9.55 -21.65 -3.38
CA ASP A 55 -8.89 -21.50 -4.68
C ASP A 55 -8.89 -20.02 -5.14
N ILE A 56 -8.06 -19.69 -6.13
CA ILE A 56 -7.88 -18.32 -6.63
C ILE A 56 -9.18 -17.72 -7.20
N ASP A 57 -10.05 -18.54 -7.81
CA ASP A 57 -11.31 -18.06 -8.37
C ASP A 57 -12.33 -17.77 -7.27
N SER A 58 -12.36 -18.60 -6.22
CA SER A 58 -13.14 -18.35 -5.01
C SER A 58 -12.70 -17.08 -4.28
N ALA A 59 -11.39 -16.82 -4.23
CA ALA A 59 -10.84 -15.56 -3.70
C ALA A 59 -11.28 -14.34 -4.53
N ARG A 60 -11.27 -14.44 -5.87
CA ARG A 60 -11.80 -13.40 -6.78
C ARG A 60 -13.27 -13.11 -6.53
N LYS A 61 -14.09 -14.16 -6.45
CA LYS A 61 -15.53 -14.04 -6.15
C LYS A 61 -15.76 -13.32 -4.81
N ALA A 62 -15.03 -13.70 -3.76
CA ALA A 62 -15.16 -13.08 -2.45
C ALA A 62 -14.85 -11.58 -2.48
N ILE A 63 -13.77 -11.18 -3.16
CA ILE A 63 -13.35 -9.76 -3.26
C ILE A 63 -14.35 -8.93 -4.07
N GLU A 64 -14.91 -9.47 -5.15
CA GLU A 64 -15.94 -8.78 -5.93
C GLU A 64 -17.26 -8.62 -5.13
N ILE A 65 -17.69 -9.64 -4.37
CA ILE A 65 -18.86 -9.53 -3.49
C ILE A 65 -18.63 -8.47 -2.42
N MET A 66 -17.46 -8.51 -1.77
CA MET A 66 -17.03 -7.49 -0.80
C MET A 66 -17.04 -6.09 -1.41
N HIS A 67 -16.56 -5.94 -2.65
CA HIS A 67 -16.61 -4.67 -3.37
C HIS A 67 -18.04 -4.17 -3.60
N MET A 68 -18.94 -5.02 -4.08
CA MET A 68 -20.34 -4.64 -4.32
C MET A 68 -21.04 -4.21 -3.04
N VAL A 69 -20.81 -4.95 -1.94
CA VAL A 69 -21.36 -4.58 -0.62
C VAL A 69 -20.83 -3.23 -0.18
N ALA A 70 -19.52 -2.99 -0.29
CA ALA A 70 -18.90 -1.71 0.07
C ALA A 70 -19.41 -0.50 -0.74
N VAL A 71 -19.87 -0.72 -1.98
CA VAL A 71 -20.45 0.34 -2.82
C VAL A 71 -21.91 0.62 -2.49
N ARG A 72 -22.67 -0.42 -2.08
CA ARG A 72 -24.10 -0.33 -1.79
C ARG A 72 -24.39 0.12 -0.37
N ASP A 73 -23.55 -0.30 0.56
CA ASP A 73 -23.63 0.15 1.94
C ASP A 73 -22.72 1.38 2.12
N VAL A 74 -23.32 2.56 2.19
CA VAL A 74 -22.61 3.81 2.53
C VAL A 74 -22.16 3.79 4.01
N TYR A 75 -22.46 2.72 4.78
CA TYR A 75 -21.96 2.54 6.13
C TYR A 75 -20.52 1.96 6.19
N PRO A 76 -19.60 2.66 6.86
CA PRO A 76 -18.22 2.24 7.15
C PRO A 76 -18.01 0.92 7.88
N ARG A 77 -19.07 0.41 8.52
CA ARG A 77 -19.00 -0.82 9.31
C ARG A 77 -18.51 -2.02 8.52
N PHE A 78 -18.62 -1.97 7.19
CA PHE A 78 -18.16 -3.03 6.31
C PHE A 78 -16.70 -3.43 6.59
N PHE A 79 -15.76 -2.49 6.58
CA PHE A 79 -14.33 -2.80 6.77
C PHE A 79 -13.90 -2.94 8.23
N SER A 80 -14.73 -2.51 9.19
CA SER A 80 -14.47 -2.71 10.62
C SER A 80 -14.87 -4.10 11.11
N LYS A 81 -15.57 -4.90 10.28
CA LYS A 81 -15.92 -6.29 10.62
C LYS A 81 -14.71 -7.20 10.60
N VAL A 82 -14.52 -7.92 11.70
CA VAL A 82 -13.45 -8.91 11.87
C VAL A 82 -13.51 -9.97 10.76
N GLU A 83 -14.70 -10.37 10.30
CA GLU A 83 -14.87 -11.36 9.23
C GLU A 83 -14.33 -10.87 7.88
N VAL A 84 -14.53 -9.59 7.54
CA VAL A 84 -13.99 -9.00 6.30
C VAL A 84 -12.48 -8.95 6.35
N VAL A 85 -11.93 -8.48 7.48
CA VAL A 85 -10.49 -8.41 7.71
C VAL A 85 -9.87 -9.80 7.61
N LYS A 86 -10.48 -10.79 8.29
CA LYS A 86 -10.03 -12.18 8.30
C LYS A 86 -10.03 -12.78 6.90
N VAL A 87 -11.12 -12.62 6.15
CA VAL A 87 -11.23 -13.16 4.78
C VAL A 87 -10.22 -12.51 3.85
N LEU A 88 -10.10 -11.17 3.85
CA LEU A 88 -9.14 -10.46 2.98
C LEU A 88 -7.70 -10.85 3.32
N LEU A 89 -7.30 -10.77 4.58
CA LEU A 89 -5.93 -11.11 4.98
C LEU A 89 -5.62 -12.60 4.74
N GLY A 90 -6.58 -13.50 4.98
CA GLY A 90 -6.44 -14.93 4.73
C GLY A 90 -6.29 -15.28 3.25
N ILE A 91 -7.07 -14.62 2.38
CA ILE A 91 -6.92 -14.74 0.92
C ILE A 91 -5.51 -14.33 0.49
N PHE A 92 -5.02 -13.18 0.97
CA PHE A 92 -3.70 -12.66 0.58
C PHE A 92 -2.54 -13.45 1.17
N SER A 93 -2.65 -13.98 2.39
CA SER A 93 -1.60 -14.82 2.96
C SER A 93 -1.41 -16.12 2.17
N LYS A 94 -2.48 -16.64 1.57
CA LYS A 94 -2.43 -17.89 0.80
C LYS A 94 -2.00 -17.69 -0.65
N HIS A 95 -2.59 -16.72 -1.33
CA HIS A 95 -2.42 -16.55 -2.77
C HIS A 95 -1.39 -15.50 -3.15
N GLY A 96 -0.85 -14.78 -2.16
CA GLY A 96 -0.08 -13.58 -2.39
C GLY A 96 -0.94 -12.45 -2.99
N VAL A 97 -0.28 -11.34 -3.32
CA VAL A 97 -0.93 -10.22 -3.99
C VAL A 97 -0.82 -10.42 -5.51
N LEU A 98 -1.75 -11.19 -6.08
CA LEU A 98 -1.82 -11.42 -7.52
C LEU A 98 -2.35 -10.17 -8.25
N SER A 99 -1.94 -9.98 -9.51
CA SER A 99 -2.34 -8.81 -10.30
C SER A 99 -3.86 -8.66 -10.42
N GLY A 100 -4.39 -7.48 -10.11
CA GLY A 100 -5.81 -7.14 -10.20
C GLY A 100 -6.55 -7.22 -8.86
N PHE A 101 -6.05 -7.99 -7.89
CA PHE A 101 -6.56 -7.90 -6.51
C PHE A 101 -6.20 -6.56 -5.87
N ASP A 102 -5.02 -6.04 -6.18
CA ASP A 102 -4.55 -4.80 -5.64
C ASP A 102 -5.41 -3.60 -6.07
N GLU A 103 -5.72 -3.50 -7.36
CA GLU A 103 -6.62 -2.49 -7.91
C GLU A 103 -8.05 -2.61 -7.35
N SER A 104 -8.54 -3.83 -7.16
CA SER A 104 -9.87 -4.09 -6.62
C SER A 104 -10.00 -3.61 -5.17
N VAL A 105 -9.01 -3.93 -4.33
CA VAL A 105 -8.94 -3.48 -2.92
C VAL A 105 -8.79 -1.96 -2.85
N GLU A 106 -7.91 -1.38 -3.66
CA GLU A 106 -7.76 0.08 -3.75
C GLU A 106 -9.05 0.77 -4.17
N SER A 107 -9.73 0.26 -5.19
CA SER A 107 -10.99 0.82 -5.65
C SER A 107 -12.07 0.70 -4.57
N MET A 108 -12.04 -0.36 -3.75
CA MET A 108 -12.98 -0.55 -2.66
C MET A 108 -12.81 0.55 -1.60
N PHE A 109 -11.59 0.75 -1.08
CA PHE A 109 -11.30 1.81 -0.11
C PHE A 109 -11.49 3.22 -0.67
N ARG A 110 -11.20 3.45 -1.96
CA ARG A 110 -11.42 4.76 -2.61
C ARG A 110 -12.90 5.10 -2.75
N ARG A 111 -13.72 4.16 -3.25
CA ARG A 111 -15.17 4.38 -3.40
C ARG A 111 -15.83 4.59 -2.04
N PHE A 112 -15.41 3.81 -1.05
CA PHE A 112 -15.82 4.00 0.33
C PHE A 112 -15.51 5.41 0.83
N SER A 113 -14.27 5.88 0.66
CA SER A 113 -13.87 7.25 1.01
C SER A 113 -14.70 8.32 0.28
N ASN A 114 -14.99 8.12 -1.00
CA ASN A 114 -15.79 9.08 -1.79
C ASN A 114 -17.23 9.15 -1.29
N ALA A 115 -17.83 8.02 -0.92
CA ALA A 115 -19.17 7.96 -0.37
C ALA A 115 -19.26 8.75 0.95
N ILE A 116 -18.25 8.63 1.83
CA ILE A 116 -18.12 9.45 3.04
C ILE A 116 -18.04 10.94 2.69
N CYS A 117 -17.14 11.31 1.77
CA CYS A 117 -16.95 12.71 1.39
C CYS A 117 -18.22 13.33 0.80
N PHE A 118 -18.95 12.58 -0.03
CA PHE A 118 -20.24 12.99 -0.58
C PHE A 118 -21.30 13.21 0.51
N ALA A 119 -21.42 12.25 1.45
CA ALA A 119 -22.33 12.38 2.58
C ALA A 119 -22.01 13.59 3.47
N LYS A 120 -20.73 13.96 3.61
CA LYS A 120 -20.28 15.15 4.36
C LYS A 120 -20.60 16.46 3.64
N ALA A 121 -20.49 16.50 2.32
CA ALA A 121 -20.73 17.70 1.51
C ALA A 121 -22.21 18.13 1.50
N ASN A 122 -23.13 17.16 1.50
CA ASN A 122 -24.58 17.40 1.41
C ASN A 122 -25.28 17.68 2.75
N GLN A 123 -24.53 17.93 3.84
CA GLN A 123 -25.07 18.20 5.18
C GLN A 123 -25.61 19.63 5.36
N ARG A 124 -25.50 20.49 4.35
CA ARG A 124 -25.75 21.93 4.49
C ARG A 124 -27.23 22.35 4.41
N ASP A 125 -28.11 21.53 3.82
CA ASP A 125 -29.43 22.04 3.41
C ASP A 125 -30.65 21.58 4.24
N HIS A 126 -30.50 20.71 5.26
CA HIS A 126 -31.65 20.28 6.07
C HIS A 126 -31.34 20.02 7.55
N HIS A 127 -32.02 20.73 8.46
CA HIS A 127 -31.80 20.69 9.92
C HIS A 127 -32.04 19.31 10.57
N VAL A 128 -33.02 18.53 10.11
CA VAL A 128 -33.30 17.17 10.62
C VAL A 128 -32.27 16.17 10.11
N LEU A 129 -31.91 16.27 8.82
CA LEU A 129 -30.83 15.50 8.22
C LEU A 129 -29.49 15.79 8.93
N LYS A 130 -29.23 17.03 9.35
CA LYS A 130 -28.00 17.43 10.07
C LYS A 130 -27.79 16.68 11.40
N TYR A 131 -28.85 16.34 12.14
CA TYR A 131 -28.73 15.56 13.39
C TYR A 131 -28.46 14.08 13.12
N PHE A 132 -29.20 13.47 12.20
CA PHE A 132 -28.95 12.10 11.74
C PHE A 132 -27.56 11.94 11.10
N PHE A 133 -27.14 12.90 10.28
CA PHE A 133 -25.80 12.94 9.69
C PHE A 133 -24.70 13.20 10.72
N ARG A 134 -24.96 13.92 11.82
CA ARG A 134 -23.99 14.08 12.92
C ARG A 134 -23.74 12.77 13.67
N LEU A 135 -24.81 12.04 14.01
CA LEU A 135 -24.70 10.70 14.62
C LEU A 135 -24.09 9.69 13.65
N ALA A 136 -24.46 9.74 12.37
CA ALA A 136 -23.85 8.93 11.32
C ALA A 136 -22.36 9.29 11.12
N ASN A 137 -21.98 10.57 11.17
CA ASN A 137 -20.58 11.01 11.08
C ASN A 137 -19.73 10.51 12.27
N PHE A 138 -20.28 10.54 13.49
CA PHE A 138 -19.56 10.05 14.67
C PHE A 138 -19.35 8.54 14.59
N ASN A 139 -20.40 7.78 14.26
CA ASN A 139 -20.27 6.35 14.01
C ASN A 139 -19.29 6.06 12.86
N LEU A 140 -19.32 6.87 11.80
CA LEU A 140 -18.44 6.73 10.65
C LEU A 140 -16.98 7.01 10.97
N MET A 141 -16.71 7.96 11.86
CA MET A 141 -15.38 8.19 12.43
C MET A 141 -14.91 6.99 13.23
N LEU A 142 -15.75 6.49 14.15
CA LEU A 142 -15.42 5.32 14.98
C LEU A 142 -15.17 4.07 14.14
N ASP A 143 -16.07 3.76 13.21
CA ASP A 143 -15.95 2.60 12.32
C ASP A 143 -14.73 2.71 11.39
N SER A 144 -14.37 3.92 10.94
CA SER A 144 -13.15 4.14 10.16
C SER A 144 -11.89 3.99 11.02
N GLN A 145 -11.93 4.42 12.28
CA GLN A 145 -10.85 4.20 13.24
C GLN A 145 -10.68 2.71 13.58
N ASP A 146 -11.78 1.98 13.74
CA ASP A 146 -11.75 0.54 14.00
C ASP A 146 -11.25 -0.23 12.77
N THR A 147 -11.67 0.21 11.57
CA THR A 147 -11.14 -0.32 10.30
C THR A 147 -9.63 -0.21 10.28
N ILE A 148 -9.06 0.98 10.46
CA ILE A 148 -7.61 1.13 10.36
C ILE A 148 -6.88 0.33 11.44
N ARG A 149 -7.38 0.31 12.68
CA ARG A 149 -6.80 -0.47 13.78
C ARG A 149 -6.66 -1.96 13.45
N ASN A 150 -7.61 -2.53 12.71
CA ASN A 150 -7.58 -3.93 12.31
C ASN A 150 -6.46 -4.26 11.29
N TYR A 151 -5.97 -3.28 10.54
CA TYR A 151 -4.92 -3.48 9.53
C TYR A 151 -3.57 -2.88 9.92
N LEU A 152 -3.50 -2.11 11.01
CA LEU A 152 -2.24 -1.60 11.54
C LEU A 152 -1.33 -2.75 11.99
N PRO A 153 0.00 -2.55 11.95
CA PRO A 153 0.94 -3.45 12.59
C PRO A 153 0.60 -3.62 14.07
N SER A 154 0.57 -4.86 14.53
CA SER A 154 0.40 -5.18 15.96
C SER A 154 1.68 -4.84 16.74
N GLY A 155 1.60 -4.76 18.07
CA GLY A 155 2.68 -4.22 18.92
C GLY A 155 4.07 -4.86 18.73
N ASN A 156 4.12 -6.13 18.34
CA ASN A 156 5.36 -6.89 18.14
C ASN A 156 5.61 -7.22 16.66
N GLU A 157 4.83 -6.66 15.74
CA GLU A 157 4.95 -6.96 14.32
C GLU A 157 6.02 -6.09 13.69
N GLU A 158 7.20 -6.69 13.49
CA GLU A 158 8.35 -6.01 12.90
C GLU A 158 8.26 -6.00 11.36
N ILE A 159 7.77 -7.08 10.78
CA ILE A 159 7.64 -7.27 9.33
C ILE A 159 6.18 -7.21 8.95
N LEU A 160 5.85 -6.27 8.07
CA LEU A 160 4.50 -6.14 7.52
C LEU A 160 4.25 -7.27 6.52
N SER A 161 3.14 -8.00 6.67
CA SER A 161 2.78 -9.03 5.68
C SER A 161 2.30 -8.39 4.37
N PRO A 162 2.45 -9.07 3.22
CA PRO A 162 1.99 -8.57 1.92
C PRO A 162 0.49 -8.23 1.89
N GLY A 163 -0.33 -9.03 2.58
CA GLY A 163 -1.77 -8.80 2.69
C GLY A 163 -2.12 -7.53 3.47
N LYS A 164 -1.44 -7.28 4.60
CA LYS A 164 -1.61 -6.02 5.34
C LYS A 164 -1.07 -4.84 4.56
N ALA A 165 0.08 -5.00 3.91
CA ALA A 165 0.67 -3.97 3.06
C ALA A 165 -0.27 -3.56 1.93
N LEU A 166 -0.98 -4.52 1.33
CA LEU A 166 -1.99 -4.25 0.32
C LEU A 166 -3.16 -3.43 0.88
N CYS A 167 -3.74 -3.85 2.01
CA CYS A 167 -4.86 -3.14 2.62
C CYS A 167 -4.47 -1.71 3.03
N LEU A 168 -3.29 -1.54 3.63
CA LEU A 168 -2.75 -0.24 3.98
C LEU A 168 -2.51 0.62 2.74
N LYS A 169 -1.95 0.05 1.66
CA LYS A 169 -1.80 0.74 0.36
C LYS A 169 -3.16 1.21 -0.15
N GLY A 170 -4.21 0.39 -0.01
CA GLY A 170 -5.59 0.77 -0.32
C GLY A 170 -6.12 1.97 0.48
N MET A 171 -5.76 2.04 1.76
CA MET A 171 -6.21 3.12 2.65
C MET A 171 -5.42 4.41 2.49
N VAL A 172 -4.11 4.37 2.19
CA VAL A 172 -3.29 5.58 2.09
C VAL A 172 -3.89 6.57 1.07
N GLY A 173 -4.08 7.81 1.52
CA GLY A 173 -4.72 8.89 0.73
C GLY A 173 -6.25 8.94 0.82
N THR A 174 -6.88 7.98 1.50
CA THR A 174 -8.34 7.96 1.71
C THR A 174 -8.76 8.67 3.01
N PHE A 175 -10.07 8.83 3.21
CA PHE A 175 -10.63 9.35 4.45
C PHE A 175 -10.21 8.54 5.68
N ILE A 176 -10.13 7.20 5.57
CA ILE A 176 -9.69 6.32 6.68
C ILE A 176 -8.29 6.71 7.14
N TRP A 177 -7.37 6.91 6.18
CA TRP A 177 -5.99 7.29 6.48
C TRP A 177 -5.87 8.69 7.10
N LYS A 178 -6.79 9.61 6.77
CA LYS A 178 -6.81 10.93 7.42
C LYS A 178 -7.15 10.87 8.91
N LEU A 179 -7.72 9.77 9.38
CA LEU A 179 -8.05 9.58 10.80
C LEU A 179 -6.91 8.91 11.58
N SER A 180 -5.85 8.45 10.92
CA SER A 180 -4.69 7.88 11.60
C SER A 180 -3.95 8.96 12.38
N SER A 181 -3.52 8.61 13.59
CA SER A 181 -2.56 9.42 14.33
C SER A 181 -1.17 9.35 13.68
N GLN A 182 -0.35 10.38 13.91
CA GLN A 182 1.04 10.39 13.47
C GLN A 182 1.83 9.17 13.98
N ARG A 183 1.53 8.70 15.19
CA ARG A 183 2.15 7.50 15.77
C ARG A 183 1.80 6.24 14.97
N GLU A 184 0.56 6.08 14.52
CA GLU A 184 0.14 4.94 13.72
C GLU A 184 0.78 4.98 12.32
N MET A 185 0.84 6.16 11.71
CA MET A 185 1.54 6.34 10.43
C MET A 185 3.03 6.00 10.56
N GLN A 186 3.69 6.46 11.64
CA GLN A 186 5.09 6.15 11.93
C GLN A 186 5.30 4.64 12.11
N LYS A 187 4.38 3.94 12.79
CA LYS A 187 4.45 2.48 12.94
C LYS A 187 4.42 1.77 11.60
N VAL A 188 3.47 2.14 10.71
CA VAL A 188 3.39 1.56 9.36
C VAL A 188 4.68 1.81 8.60
N TRP A 189 5.22 3.04 8.66
CA TRP A 189 6.48 3.37 8.02
C TRP A 189 7.66 2.57 8.57
N ASN A 190 7.74 2.40 9.89
CA ASN A 190 8.80 1.61 10.53
C ASN A 190 8.79 0.16 10.04
N CYS A 191 7.62 -0.48 9.94
CA CYS A 191 7.53 -1.84 9.40
C CYS A 191 7.95 -1.89 7.92
N VAL A 192 7.56 -0.89 7.11
CA VAL A 192 8.03 -0.78 5.72
C VAL A 192 9.55 -0.65 5.68
N ARG A 193 10.15 0.21 6.51
CA ARG A 193 11.61 0.38 6.60
C ARG A 193 12.31 -0.93 6.94
N ILE A 194 11.82 -1.65 7.96
CA ILE A 194 12.37 -2.96 8.37
C ILE A 194 12.30 -3.97 7.23
N VAL A 195 11.20 -4.01 6.46
CA VAL A 195 11.06 -4.88 5.29
C VAL A 195 12.15 -4.60 4.23
N PHE A 196 12.51 -3.33 4.02
CA PHE A 196 13.60 -2.95 3.11
C PHE A 196 14.99 -3.28 3.68
N GLU A 197 15.22 -3.02 4.97
CA GLU A 197 16.49 -3.31 5.64
C GLU A 197 16.79 -4.81 5.71
N THR A 198 15.76 -5.62 5.92
CA THR A 198 15.84 -7.10 5.97
C THR A 198 15.76 -7.75 4.60
N GLN A 199 15.58 -6.97 3.52
CA GLN A 199 15.48 -7.44 2.13
C GLN A 199 14.30 -8.39 1.84
N HIS A 200 13.31 -8.50 2.74
CA HIS A 200 12.07 -9.27 2.55
C HIS A 200 11.02 -8.49 1.74
N VAL A 201 11.46 -7.72 0.74
CA VAL A 201 10.62 -6.79 -0.01
C VAL A 201 9.84 -7.54 -1.09
N GLU A 202 8.54 -7.27 -1.14
CA GLU A 202 7.67 -7.68 -2.23
C GLU A 202 7.21 -6.45 -3.01
N ALA A 203 6.70 -6.66 -4.23
CA ALA A 203 6.21 -5.56 -5.07
C ALA A 203 5.18 -4.70 -4.34
N ILE A 204 4.35 -5.31 -3.48
CA ILE A 204 3.34 -4.58 -2.71
C ILE A 204 3.93 -3.72 -1.59
N HIS A 205 5.03 -4.15 -0.96
CA HIS A 205 5.77 -3.37 0.03
C HIS A 205 6.35 -2.10 -0.61
N ALA A 206 6.97 -2.26 -1.80
CA ALA A 206 7.47 -1.13 -2.58
C ALA A 206 6.35 -0.17 -3.00
N ALA A 207 5.19 -0.69 -3.39
CA ALA A 207 4.06 0.13 -3.80
C ALA A 207 3.36 0.84 -2.62
N LEU A 208 3.34 0.23 -1.42
CA LEU A 208 2.92 0.90 -0.18
C LEU A 208 3.87 2.06 0.16
N ALA A 209 5.20 1.81 0.14
CA ALA A 209 6.20 2.84 0.38
C ALA A 209 6.01 4.03 -0.58
N GLN A 210 5.79 3.75 -1.86
CA GLN A 210 5.53 4.76 -2.88
C GLN A 210 4.35 5.65 -2.50
N LYS A 211 3.23 5.06 -2.07
CA LYS A 211 2.04 5.81 -1.64
C LYS A 211 2.31 6.66 -0.39
N LEU A 212 3.02 6.12 0.61
CA LEU A 212 3.36 6.84 1.83
C LEU A 212 4.25 8.07 1.55
N ILE A 213 5.17 7.95 0.59
CA ILE A 213 6.01 9.07 0.13
C ILE A 213 5.15 10.12 -0.59
N ALA A 214 4.22 9.68 -1.45
CA ALA A 214 3.37 10.59 -2.23
C ALA A 214 2.43 11.46 -1.37
N VAL A 215 2.05 10.97 -0.19
CA VAL A 215 1.27 11.77 0.80
C VAL A 215 2.15 12.66 1.69
N ASN A 216 3.46 12.74 1.45
CA ASN A 216 4.44 13.62 2.10
C ASN A 216 4.53 13.50 3.64
N TYR A 217 4.34 12.30 4.19
CA TYR A 217 4.49 12.05 5.64
C TYR A 217 5.90 11.60 6.05
N VAL A 218 6.81 11.40 5.10
CA VAL A 218 8.12 10.79 5.32
C VAL A 218 9.19 11.87 5.38
N SER A 219 10.04 11.85 6.41
CA SER A 219 11.14 12.81 6.56
C SER A 219 12.26 12.58 5.53
N ASN A 220 13.06 13.60 5.23
CA ASN A 220 14.20 13.45 4.32
C ASN A 220 15.25 12.44 4.82
N GLU A 221 15.35 12.24 6.14
CA GLU A 221 16.24 11.25 6.72
C GLU A 221 15.74 9.83 6.41
N GLU A 222 14.46 9.57 6.62
CA GLU A 222 13.81 8.31 6.28
C GLU A 222 13.88 8.00 4.78
N LEU A 223 13.71 9.01 3.92
CA LEU A 223 13.92 8.89 2.48
C LEU A 223 15.38 8.54 2.13
N SER A 224 16.35 9.06 2.90
CA SER A 224 17.77 8.76 2.71
C SER A 224 18.07 7.30 3.03
N ILE A 225 17.51 6.79 4.13
CA ILE A 225 17.65 5.38 4.54
C ILE A 225 17.07 4.49 3.44
N LEU A 226 15.83 4.77 3.00
CA LEU A 226 15.16 3.99 1.98
C LEU A 226 15.90 4.01 0.63
N PHE A 227 16.39 5.18 0.19
CA PHE A 227 17.18 5.29 -1.04
C PHE A 227 18.38 4.33 -1.04
N THR A 228 19.08 4.24 0.09
CA THR A 228 20.24 3.35 0.23
C THR A 228 19.85 1.87 0.35
N ALA A 229 18.67 1.57 0.90
CA ALA A 229 18.15 0.21 1.02
C ALA A 229 17.58 -0.35 -0.30
N ILE A 230 17.15 0.50 -1.24
CA ILE A 230 16.59 0.06 -2.54
C ILE A 230 17.65 -0.65 -3.40
N ALA A 231 18.90 -0.20 -3.40
CA ALA A 231 19.95 -0.72 -4.28
C ALA A 231 20.18 -2.25 -4.16
N PRO A 232 20.43 -2.82 -2.96
CA PRO A 232 20.60 -4.27 -2.83
C PRO A 232 19.33 -5.06 -3.19
N VAL A 233 18.14 -4.54 -2.86
CA VAL A 233 16.87 -5.20 -3.19
C VAL A 233 16.63 -5.21 -4.70
N LEU A 234 16.94 -4.11 -5.39
CA LEU A 234 16.81 -4.00 -6.84
C LEU A 234 17.81 -4.90 -7.58
N GLU A 235 19.03 -5.04 -7.05
CA GLU A 235 20.02 -5.98 -7.56
C GLU A 235 19.51 -7.42 -7.45
N ASN A 236 19.03 -7.83 -6.27
CA ASN A 236 18.46 -9.15 -6.05
C ASN A 236 17.25 -9.42 -6.97
N ALA A 237 16.35 -8.43 -7.13
CA ALA A 237 15.20 -8.54 -8.02
C ALA A 237 15.61 -8.71 -9.48
N LYS A 238 16.66 -8.00 -9.92
CA LYS A 238 17.23 -8.14 -11.26
C LYS A 238 17.89 -9.52 -11.45
N ASP A 239 18.72 -9.96 -10.50
CA ASP A 239 19.41 -11.25 -10.57
C ASP A 239 18.43 -12.43 -10.57
N ALA A 240 17.37 -12.33 -9.78
CA ALA A 240 16.27 -13.30 -9.79
C ALA A 240 15.32 -13.16 -11.00
N ARG A 241 15.56 -12.20 -11.90
CA ARG A 241 14.68 -11.84 -13.03
C ARG A 241 13.21 -11.62 -12.62
N ASN A 242 12.99 -11.08 -11.42
CA ASN A 242 11.66 -10.77 -10.91
C ASN A 242 11.17 -9.44 -11.48
N GLY A 243 10.55 -9.48 -12.66
CA GLY A 243 10.05 -8.30 -13.37
C GLY A 243 9.04 -7.48 -12.55
N GLY A 244 8.16 -8.15 -11.80
CA GLY A 244 7.14 -7.50 -10.97
C GLY A 244 7.73 -6.66 -9.84
N LEU A 245 8.64 -7.23 -9.05
CA LEU A 245 9.33 -6.52 -7.97
C LEU A 245 10.26 -5.44 -8.53
N CYS A 246 11.04 -5.74 -9.57
CA CYS A 246 11.96 -4.79 -10.18
C CYS A 246 11.20 -3.56 -10.73
N ARG A 247 10.06 -3.76 -11.41
CA ARG A 247 9.16 -2.67 -11.83
C ARG A 247 8.67 -1.83 -10.66
N ALA A 248 8.20 -2.47 -9.58
CA ALA A 248 7.71 -1.77 -8.40
C ALA A 248 8.81 -0.95 -7.70
N LEU A 249 10.03 -1.48 -7.61
CA LEU A 249 11.19 -0.77 -7.07
C LEU A 249 11.63 0.39 -7.97
N CYS A 250 11.57 0.24 -9.30
CA CYS A 250 11.84 1.33 -10.24
C CYS A 250 10.81 2.47 -10.08
N ALA A 251 9.53 2.13 -9.93
CA ALA A 251 8.47 3.10 -9.67
C ALA A 251 8.66 3.81 -8.32
N LEU A 252 9.00 3.07 -7.26
CA LEU A 252 9.33 3.63 -5.95
C LEU A 252 10.52 4.59 -6.02
N LEU A 253 11.61 4.17 -6.67
CA LEU A 253 12.82 4.97 -6.84
C LEU A 253 12.52 6.27 -7.58
N THR A 254 11.72 6.19 -8.66
CA THR A 254 11.25 7.37 -9.40
C THR A 254 10.46 8.32 -8.49
N THR A 255 9.49 7.81 -7.71
CA THR A 255 8.70 8.64 -6.79
C THR A 255 9.55 9.30 -5.71
N LEU A 256 10.49 8.56 -5.13
CA LEU A 256 11.42 9.07 -4.13
C LEU A 256 12.28 10.20 -4.71
N LEU A 257 12.78 10.04 -5.94
CA LEU A 257 13.58 11.03 -6.65
C LEU A 257 12.75 12.11 -7.37
N MET A 258 11.42 12.08 -7.28
CA MET A 258 10.55 13.19 -7.65
C MET A 258 10.24 14.12 -6.47
N ASN A 259 10.57 13.71 -5.24
CA ASN A 259 10.41 14.57 -4.07
C ASN A 259 11.42 15.72 -4.13
N LYS A 260 10.93 16.93 -4.42
CA LYS A 260 11.75 18.13 -4.63
C LYS A 260 12.67 18.45 -3.46
N TYR A 261 12.18 18.31 -2.23
CA TYR A 261 12.96 18.63 -1.03
C TYR A 261 14.09 17.62 -0.82
N PHE A 262 13.80 16.34 -1.04
CA PHE A 262 14.78 15.27 -0.95
C PHE A 262 15.87 15.42 -2.04
N VAL A 263 15.46 15.63 -3.29
CA VAL A 263 16.39 15.85 -4.42
C VAL A 263 17.24 17.09 -4.21
N TYR A 264 16.65 18.20 -3.78
CA TYR A 264 17.41 19.41 -3.47
C TYR A 264 18.48 19.13 -2.40
N LYS A 265 18.13 18.39 -1.34
CA LYS A 265 19.08 18.00 -0.29
C LYS A 265 20.19 17.11 -0.84
N ILE A 266 19.87 16.10 -1.66
CA ILE A 266 20.88 15.24 -2.28
C ILE A 266 21.79 16.05 -3.20
N ARG A 267 21.24 16.85 -4.11
CA ARG A 267 22.04 17.67 -5.03
C ARG A 267 22.90 18.66 -4.28
N ALA A 268 22.38 19.32 -3.24
CA ALA A 268 23.16 20.18 -2.38
C ALA A 268 24.32 19.42 -1.72
N LEU A 269 24.07 18.22 -1.18
CA LEU A 269 25.11 17.37 -0.61
C LEU A 269 26.13 16.92 -1.67
N LEU A 270 25.71 16.60 -2.90
CA LEU A 270 26.61 16.14 -3.95
C LEU A 270 27.42 17.29 -4.59
N CYS A 271 26.82 18.47 -4.75
CA CYS A 271 27.45 19.65 -5.37
C CYS A 271 28.28 20.49 -4.39
N LEU A 272 27.78 20.77 -3.17
CA LEU A 272 28.51 21.57 -2.19
C LEU A 272 29.68 20.77 -1.60
N ASN A 273 29.52 19.45 -1.46
CA ASN A 273 30.57 18.62 -0.90
C ASN A 273 31.52 18.01 -1.92
N SER A 274 31.37 18.17 -3.23
CA SER A 274 32.43 17.76 -4.14
C SER A 274 33.68 18.61 -3.93
N ASN A 275 33.52 19.93 -3.86
CA ASN A 275 34.62 20.87 -3.56
C ASN A 275 35.10 20.75 -2.10
N TYR A 276 34.20 20.61 -1.13
CA TYR A 276 34.56 20.42 0.27
C TYR A 276 35.22 19.05 0.54
N ALA A 277 34.70 17.96 -0.03
CA ALA A 277 35.31 16.63 0.07
C ALA A 277 36.66 16.59 -0.65
N VAL A 278 36.81 17.19 -1.83
CA VAL A 278 38.12 17.32 -2.49
C VAL A 278 39.10 18.06 -1.56
N ASN A 279 38.69 19.15 -0.89
CA ASN A 279 39.51 19.87 0.09
C ASN A 279 39.81 19.04 1.36
N LEU A 280 38.85 18.25 1.86
CA LEU A 280 39.03 17.37 3.01
C LEU A 280 39.94 16.16 2.70
N PHE A 281 39.84 15.58 1.50
CA PHE A 281 40.70 14.49 1.04
C PHE A 281 42.12 14.96 0.69
N SER A 282 42.28 16.24 0.33
CA SER A 282 43.59 16.86 0.04
C SER A 282 44.23 17.53 1.25
N ALA A 283 43.47 17.76 2.33
CA ALA A 283 43.98 18.22 3.62
C ALA A 283 44.83 17.11 4.28
N LYS A 284 46.10 17.08 3.91
CA LYS A 284 47.12 16.09 4.30
C LYS A 284 47.34 15.95 5.82
N TYR A 285 46.72 16.78 6.68
CA TYR A 285 46.98 16.83 8.14
C TYR A 285 45.79 17.27 9.04
N GLY A 286 44.53 17.26 8.59
CA GLY A 286 43.39 17.71 9.41
C GLY A 286 42.68 16.57 10.15
N VAL A 287 42.65 16.60 11.49
CA VAL A 287 41.70 15.77 12.26
C VAL A 287 40.30 16.30 11.96
N LEU A 288 39.52 15.53 11.22
CA LEU A 288 38.12 15.85 10.97
C LEU A 288 37.36 15.82 12.29
N ASP A 289 36.54 16.84 12.52
CA ASP A 289 35.56 16.77 13.59
C ASP A 289 34.51 15.69 13.26
N ASP A 290 33.73 15.31 14.26
CA ASP A 290 32.78 14.20 14.09
C ASP A 290 31.62 14.53 13.14
N ASN A 291 31.32 15.82 12.93
CA ASN A 291 30.30 16.27 11.98
C ASN A 291 30.80 16.15 10.54
N ASP A 292 32.05 16.53 10.27
CA ASP A 292 32.69 16.40 8.97
C ASP A 292 32.82 14.93 8.55
N LYS A 293 33.19 14.04 9.48
CA LYS A 293 33.22 12.59 9.23
C LYS A 293 31.84 12.06 8.85
N LEU A 294 30.80 12.48 9.57
CA LEU A 294 29.43 12.05 9.31
C LEU A 294 28.95 12.54 7.94
N LEU A 295 29.25 13.79 7.58
CA LEU A 295 28.92 14.37 6.28
C LEU A 295 29.61 13.63 5.12
N ILE A 296 30.91 13.33 5.25
CA ILE A 296 31.67 12.57 4.25
C ILE A 296 31.11 11.16 4.10
N ASN A 297 30.76 10.50 5.20
CA ASN A 297 30.19 9.15 5.16
C ASN A 297 28.83 9.14 4.45
N LEU A 298 27.99 10.14 4.72
CA LEU A 298 26.73 10.31 3.99
C LEU A 298 26.99 10.56 2.49
N TYR A 299 27.90 11.48 2.14
CA TYR A 299 28.28 11.75 0.75
C TYR A 299 28.73 10.48 0.02
N LYS A 300 29.69 9.74 0.59
CA LYS A 300 30.18 8.46 0.03
C LYS A 300 29.02 7.48 -0.18
N LYS A 301 28.14 7.34 0.81
CA LYS A 301 27.00 6.42 0.75
C LYS A 301 26.07 6.79 -0.41
N PHE A 302 25.78 8.08 -0.63
CA PHE A 302 24.93 8.53 -1.73
C PHE A 302 25.58 8.32 -3.10
N VAL A 303 26.87 8.66 -3.26
CA VAL A 303 27.61 8.46 -4.52
C VAL A 303 27.65 6.97 -4.88
N ILE A 304 28.07 6.11 -3.94
CA ILE A 304 28.14 4.66 -4.16
C ILE A 304 26.75 4.11 -4.50
N THR A 305 25.70 4.55 -3.80
CA THR A 305 24.33 4.10 -4.07
C THR A 305 23.88 4.51 -5.46
N ARG A 306 24.13 5.76 -5.87
CA ARG A 306 23.79 6.28 -7.20
C ARG A 306 24.48 5.49 -8.31
N GLU A 307 25.81 5.33 -8.22
CA GLU A 307 26.59 4.59 -9.21
C GLU A 307 26.15 3.11 -9.30
N LYS A 308 25.88 2.51 -8.15
CA LYS A 308 25.36 1.15 -8.07
C LYS A 308 23.99 1.03 -8.74
N LEU A 309 23.07 1.96 -8.48
CA LEU A 309 21.75 2.00 -9.11
C LEU A 309 21.85 2.19 -10.64
N GLN A 310 22.73 3.07 -11.12
CA GLN A 310 22.98 3.25 -12.57
C GLN A 310 23.44 1.92 -13.21
N SER A 311 24.40 1.24 -12.58
CA SER A 311 24.92 -0.04 -13.04
C SER A 311 23.86 -1.15 -13.05
N ILE A 312 23.02 -1.24 -12.01
CA ILE A 312 21.93 -2.21 -11.92
C ILE A 312 20.89 -1.93 -13.02
N LEU A 313 20.41 -0.68 -13.13
CA LEU A 313 19.36 -0.30 -14.07
C LEU A 313 19.82 -0.48 -15.53
N ALA A 314 21.09 -0.23 -15.84
CA ALA A 314 21.66 -0.50 -17.17
C ALA A 314 21.46 -1.96 -17.61
N LYS A 315 21.40 -2.90 -16.66
CA LYS A 315 21.23 -4.34 -16.87
C LYS A 315 19.80 -4.84 -16.66
N CYS A 316 18.84 -3.96 -16.38
CA CYS A 316 17.42 -4.32 -16.25
C CYS A 316 16.72 -4.33 -17.62
N ASN A 317 17.04 -5.30 -18.48
CA ASN A 317 16.50 -5.46 -19.83
C ASN A 317 15.98 -6.89 -20.10
N PHE A 318 15.52 -7.58 -19.06
CA PHE A 318 15.19 -9.00 -19.08
C PHE A 318 13.69 -9.32 -19.20
N ASP A 319 12.83 -8.29 -19.20
CA ASP A 319 11.37 -8.42 -19.31
C ASP A 319 10.90 -7.54 -20.48
N ASP A 320 10.24 -8.17 -21.45
CA ASP A 320 9.80 -7.54 -22.70
C ASP A 320 8.53 -6.67 -22.53
N SER A 321 7.97 -6.61 -21.32
CA SER A 321 6.80 -5.79 -21.03
C SER A 321 7.07 -4.30 -21.28
N PRO A 322 6.23 -3.60 -22.07
CA PRO A 322 6.35 -2.16 -22.24
C PRO A 322 6.29 -1.40 -20.91
N LEU A 323 5.46 -1.86 -19.96
CA LEU A 323 5.34 -1.26 -18.63
C LEU A 323 6.62 -1.39 -17.81
N PHE A 324 7.32 -2.52 -17.96
CA PHE A 324 8.62 -2.75 -17.33
C PHE A 324 9.67 -1.80 -17.91
N ALA A 325 9.80 -1.76 -19.24
CA ALA A 325 10.76 -0.89 -19.93
C ALA A 325 10.57 0.60 -19.56
N HIS A 326 9.32 1.09 -19.53
CA HIS A 326 9.02 2.48 -19.14
C HIS A 326 9.42 2.77 -17.68
N SER A 327 9.13 1.84 -16.77
CA SER A 327 9.45 2.01 -15.35
C SER A 327 10.97 2.05 -15.13
N VAL A 328 11.74 1.17 -15.80
CA VAL A 328 13.20 1.20 -15.77
C VAL A 328 13.75 2.49 -16.38
N ALA A 329 13.20 2.95 -17.51
CA ALA A 329 13.63 4.19 -18.15
C ALA A 329 13.39 5.42 -17.26
N HIS A 330 12.22 5.53 -16.62
CA HIS A 330 11.93 6.61 -15.68
C HIS A 330 12.87 6.58 -14.46
N ALA A 331 13.15 5.38 -13.93
CA ALA A 331 14.09 5.23 -12.83
C ALA A 331 15.51 5.66 -13.22
N LYS A 332 15.98 5.29 -14.42
CA LYS A 332 17.27 5.73 -14.97
C LYS A 332 17.34 7.26 -15.04
N LEU A 333 16.37 7.89 -15.70
CA LEU A 333 16.30 9.34 -15.82
C LEU A 333 16.29 10.03 -14.45
N ALA A 334 15.56 9.48 -13.48
CA ALA A 334 15.51 10.03 -12.14
C ALA A 334 16.87 9.95 -11.42
N VAL A 335 17.57 8.81 -11.51
CA VAL A 335 18.91 8.62 -10.93
C VAL A 335 19.96 9.48 -11.63
N ASP A 336 19.87 9.63 -12.94
CA ASP A 336 20.81 10.47 -13.71
C ASP A 336 20.61 11.96 -13.43
N SER A 337 19.42 12.35 -12.95
CA SER A 337 19.09 13.73 -12.63
C SER A 337 19.62 14.22 -11.28
N ILE A 338 20.11 13.33 -10.40
CA ILE A 338 20.74 13.70 -9.12
C ILE A 338 22.26 13.73 -9.25
#